data_AF-A0A3N4YYD7-F1
#
_entry.id   AF-A0A3N4YYD7-F1
#
_cell.length_a   1.000
_cell.length_b   1.000
_cell.length_c   1.000
_cell.angle_alpha   90.00
_cell.angle_beta   90.00
_cell.angle_gamma   90.00
#
_symmetry.space_group_name_H-M   'P 1'
#
loop_
_entity.id
_entity.type
_entity.pdbx_description
1 polymer ?
#
loop_
_entity_poly.entity_id
_entity_poly.type
_entity_poly.pdbx_seq_one_letter_code
_entity_poly.pdbx_strand_id
1 'polypeptide(L)'
;MQIRIEAFDLPGRTCVPAPGFPGYRDIHVAVHPRARDGQPLAPQPGDAPSAFWTLDCTARRAPAGVDLTGPWIQGRPGQRFIYLTWNGTDATGTTTTFRRAKLMLDAVDPSVAEAALDRGLLIARVGLTDAHGHPLCAAVRPPTVTWSPPPPP
;
A
#
# COMPACT_ATOMS: atom_id res chain seq x y z
N MET A 1 9.77 -14.90 -2.63
CA MET A 1 10.19 -13.49 -2.70
C MET A 1 9.33 -12.69 -1.75
N GLN A 2 9.82 -11.57 -1.24
CA GLN A 2 9.06 -10.69 -0.36
C GLN A 2 8.91 -9.29 -0.96
N ILE A 3 7.85 -8.60 -0.55
CA ILE A 3 7.69 -7.15 -0.75
C ILE A 3 7.68 -6.50 0.63
N ARG A 4 8.60 -5.57 0.87
CA ARG A 4 8.62 -4.74 2.08
C ARG A 4 8.07 -3.36 1.77
N ILE A 5 7.03 -2.96 2.47
CA ILE A 5 6.49 -1.59 2.41
C ILE A 5 7.07 -0.82 3.57
N GLU A 6 7.69 0.32 3.27
CA GLU A 6 8.25 1.29 4.20
C GLU A 6 7.46 2.60 4.04
N ALA A 7 6.47 2.76 4.88
CA ALA A 7 5.58 3.91 4.86
C ALA A 7 6.03 4.99 5.85
N PHE A 8 5.95 6.25 5.42
CA PHE A 8 6.25 7.43 6.20
C PHE A 8 5.18 8.51 5.95
N ASP A 9 5.26 9.63 6.66
CA ASP A 9 4.35 10.78 6.48
C ASP A 9 2.87 10.36 6.55
N LEU A 10 2.47 9.80 7.70
CA LEU A 10 1.10 9.34 7.92
C LEU A 10 0.17 10.54 8.22
N PRO A 11 -1.12 10.46 7.83
CA PRO A 11 -2.04 11.62 7.76
C PRO A 11 -2.58 12.08 9.12
N GLY A 12 -2.13 11.50 10.23
CA GLY A 12 -2.69 11.70 11.55
C GLY A 12 -3.95 10.86 11.82
N ARG A 13 -4.51 11.06 13.00
CA ARG A 13 -5.66 10.29 13.52
C ARG A 13 -7.02 10.86 13.17
N THR A 14 -7.04 12.04 12.56
CA THR A 14 -8.25 12.80 12.27
C THR A 14 -8.22 13.34 10.86
N CYS A 15 -9.33 13.19 10.14
CA CYS A 15 -9.58 13.82 8.85
C CYS A 15 -10.87 14.62 9.01
N VAL A 16 -10.77 15.94 8.89
CA VAL A 16 -11.90 16.83 9.20
C VAL A 16 -13.04 16.68 8.19
N PRO A 17 -14.30 16.94 8.59
CA PRO A 17 -15.41 16.96 7.66
C PRO A 17 -15.22 18.01 6.55
N ALA A 18 -15.71 17.70 5.36
CA ALA A 18 -15.76 18.60 4.20
C ALA A 18 -17.09 18.38 3.46
N PRO A 19 -17.51 19.25 2.51
CA PRO A 19 -18.73 19.01 1.74
C PRO A 19 -18.71 17.63 1.06
N GLY A 20 -19.67 16.77 1.42
CA GLY A 20 -19.75 15.39 0.93
C GLY A 20 -18.80 14.39 1.62
N PHE A 21 -18.09 14.79 2.67
CA PHE A 21 -17.18 13.96 3.44
C PHE A 21 -17.45 14.12 4.95
N PRO A 22 -17.92 13.07 5.66
CA PRO A 22 -18.39 13.20 7.04
C PRO A 22 -17.29 13.48 8.07
N GLY A 23 -16.01 13.31 7.68
CA GLY A 23 -14.89 13.32 8.61
C GLY A 23 -14.75 12.00 9.37
N TYR A 24 -13.52 11.69 9.77
CA TYR A 24 -13.19 10.46 10.50
C TYR A 24 -12.17 10.76 11.59
N ARG A 25 -12.32 10.08 12.72
CA ARG A 25 -11.31 9.99 13.79
C ARG A 25 -10.79 8.56 13.87
N ASP A 26 -9.83 8.31 14.77
CA ASP A 26 -9.33 6.96 15.03
C ASP A 26 -8.80 6.29 13.73
N ILE A 27 -8.16 7.08 12.87
CA ILE A 27 -7.73 6.63 11.54
C ILE A 27 -6.58 5.63 11.64
N HIS A 28 -6.73 4.47 11.01
CA HIS A 28 -5.70 3.44 10.87
C HIS A 28 -5.51 3.04 9.40
N VAL A 29 -4.31 2.61 9.05
CA VAL A 29 -3.96 2.04 7.74
C VAL A 29 -3.58 0.58 7.88
N ALA A 30 -3.98 -0.25 6.92
CA ALA A 30 -3.55 -1.64 6.85
C ALA A 30 -3.40 -2.09 5.38
N VAL A 31 -2.64 -3.17 5.18
CA VAL A 31 -2.64 -3.88 3.90
C VAL A 31 -3.83 -4.83 3.86
N HIS A 32 -4.69 -4.65 2.84
CA HIS A 32 -5.88 -5.46 2.67
C HIS A 32 -5.59 -6.69 1.78
N PRO A 33 -5.95 -7.90 2.22
CA PRO A 33 -5.70 -9.12 1.46
C PRO A 33 -6.55 -9.18 0.19
N ARG A 34 -6.15 -10.05 -0.73
CA ARG A 34 -6.94 -10.40 -1.92
C ARG A 34 -8.19 -11.22 -1.55
N ALA A 35 -8.11 -12.03 -0.50
CA ALA A 35 -9.24 -12.81 0.00
C ALA A 35 -10.32 -11.88 0.55
N ARG A 36 -11.58 -12.12 0.15
CA ARG A 36 -12.72 -11.25 0.48
C ARG A 36 -12.99 -11.16 1.99
N ASP A 37 -12.74 -12.25 2.69
CA ASP A 37 -12.92 -12.47 4.13
C ASP A 37 -11.58 -12.43 4.90
N GLY A 38 -10.49 -12.08 4.23
CA GLY A 38 -9.19 -12.01 4.85
C GLY A 38 -9.06 -10.83 5.82
N GLN A 39 -8.31 -11.04 6.89
CA GLN A 39 -8.00 -10.00 7.86
C GLN A 39 -6.93 -9.04 7.33
N PRO A 40 -7.10 -7.71 7.49
CA PRO A 40 -6.05 -6.75 7.16
C PRO A 40 -4.77 -7.01 7.95
N LEU A 41 -3.63 -6.89 7.29
CA LEU A 41 -2.33 -7.16 7.92
C LEU A 41 -1.90 -5.98 8.80
N ALA A 42 -1.63 -6.28 10.08
CA ALA A 42 -1.01 -5.40 11.07
C ALA A 42 -1.42 -3.93 10.93
N PRO A 43 -2.68 -3.56 11.24
CA PRO A 43 -3.14 -2.18 11.16
C PRO A 43 -2.26 -1.24 11.99
N GLN A 44 -1.95 -0.07 11.43
CA GLN A 44 -1.09 0.94 12.05
C GLN A 44 -1.89 2.23 12.29
N PRO A 45 -1.70 2.89 13.44
CA PRO A 45 -2.38 4.15 13.71
C PRO A 45 -1.85 5.25 12.78
N GLY A 46 -2.75 6.14 12.34
CA GLY A 46 -2.45 7.20 11.37
C GLY A 46 -1.48 8.28 11.88
N ASP A 47 -1.12 8.29 13.17
CA ASP A 47 -0.08 9.15 13.74
C ASP A 47 1.22 8.39 14.06
N ALA A 48 1.34 7.13 13.67
CA ALA A 48 2.61 6.43 13.80
C ALA A 48 3.69 7.18 13.01
N PRO A 49 4.94 7.25 13.53
CA PRO A 49 6.04 7.91 12.81
C PRO A 49 6.39 7.21 11.50
N SER A 50 6.08 5.92 11.40
CA SER A 50 6.30 5.07 10.24
C SER A 50 5.47 3.80 10.34
N ALA A 51 5.24 3.13 9.22
CA ALA A 51 4.58 1.84 9.15
C ALA A 51 5.34 0.85 8.26
N PHE A 52 5.39 -0.43 8.66
CA PHE A 52 6.12 -1.47 7.94
C PHE A 52 5.27 -2.71 7.74
N TRP A 53 5.28 -3.24 6.53
CA TRP A 53 4.66 -4.53 6.21
C TRP A 53 5.59 -5.35 5.33
N THR A 54 5.69 -6.64 5.62
CA THR A 54 6.38 -7.62 4.78
C THR A 54 5.36 -8.60 4.23
N LEU A 55 5.33 -8.74 2.91
CA LEU A 55 4.34 -9.51 2.18
C LEU A 55 5.05 -10.61 1.40
N ASP A 56 4.68 -11.87 1.65
CA ASP A 56 5.16 -12.96 0.80
C ASP A 56 4.47 -12.93 -0.57
N CYS A 57 5.28 -13.12 -1.62
CA CYS A 57 4.80 -13.20 -2.99
C CYS A 57 5.58 -14.23 -3.82
N THR A 58 4.92 -14.68 -4.88
CA THR A 58 5.52 -15.46 -5.96
C THR A 58 5.85 -14.50 -7.11
N ALA A 59 7.11 -14.52 -7.54
CA ALA A 59 7.58 -13.80 -8.71
C ALA A 59 7.87 -14.79 -9.84
N ARG A 60 7.43 -14.47 -11.06
CA ARG A 60 7.71 -15.28 -12.25
C ARG A 60 8.14 -14.35 -13.39
N ARG A 61 9.21 -14.73 -14.08
CA ARG A 61 9.56 -14.09 -15.36
C ARG A 61 8.47 -14.40 -16.39
N ALA A 62 8.02 -13.38 -17.10
CA ALA A 62 7.05 -13.48 -18.18
C ALA A 62 7.49 -12.58 -19.36
N PRO A 63 6.89 -12.74 -20.56
CA PRO A 63 7.27 -11.92 -21.72
C PRO A 63 7.13 -10.41 -21.51
N ALA A 64 6.22 -9.98 -20.63
CA ALA A 64 5.98 -8.58 -20.30
C ALA A 64 6.80 -8.08 -19.07
N GLY A 65 7.75 -8.88 -18.59
CA GLY A 65 8.51 -8.63 -17.35
C GLY A 65 8.12 -9.57 -16.21
N VAL A 66 8.55 -9.24 -14.99
CA VAL A 66 8.24 -10.03 -13.80
C VAL A 66 6.77 -9.88 -13.41
N ASP A 67 6.00 -10.97 -13.39
CA ASP A 67 4.65 -11.01 -12.80
C ASP A 67 4.74 -11.39 -11.33
N LEU A 68 4.20 -10.53 -10.46
CA LEU A 68 4.12 -10.73 -9.02
C LEU A 68 2.70 -11.16 -8.64
N THR A 69 2.60 -12.22 -7.85
CA THR A 69 1.32 -12.78 -7.39
C THR A 69 1.40 -13.21 -5.94
N GLY A 70 0.27 -13.28 -5.25
CA GLY A 70 0.23 -13.71 -3.85
C GLY A 70 -1.06 -13.33 -3.14
N PRO A 71 -1.18 -13.64 -1.85
CA PRO A 71 -2.37 -13.36 -1.05
C PRO A 71 -2.62 -11.86 -0.83
N TRP A 72 -1.59 -11.01 -0.98
CA TRP A 72 -1.66 -9.56 -0.79
C TRP A 72 -1.67 -8.77 -2.11
N ILE A 73 -1.57 -9.46 -3.24
CA ILE A 73 -1.48 -8.86 -4.57
C ILE A 73 -2.78 -9.09 -5.31
N GLN A 74 -3.38 -8.00 -5.79
CA GLN A 74 -4.66 -7.98 -6.47
C GLN A 74 -4.51 -7.52 -7.92
N GLY A 75 -5.59 -7.59 -8.69
CA GLY A 75 -5.60 -7.19 -10.10
C GLY A 75 -5.17 -8.31 -11.04
N ARG A 76 -5.36 -8.07 -12.34
CA ARG A 76 -4.98 -8.98 -13.44
C ARG A 76 -3.49 -8.81 -13.81
N PRO A 77 -2.88 -9.74 -14.56
CA PRO A 77 -1.52 -9.55 -15.09
C PRO A 77 -1.36 -8.20 -15.77
N GLY A 78 -0.25 -7.50 -15.51
CA GLY A 78 0.02 -6.14 -16.01
C GLY A 78 -0.75 -5.01 -15.32
N GLN A 79 -1.61 -5.32 -14.34
CA GLN A 79 -2.31 -4.32 -13.50
C GLN A 79 -2.30 -4.76 -12.03
N ARG A 80 -1.21 -5.40 -11.61
CA ARG A 80 -1.05 -5.89 -10.25
C ARG A 80 -0.93 -4.72 -9.28
N PHE A 81 -1.52 -4.84 -8.10
CA PHE A 81 -1.39 -3.83 -7.06
C PHE A 81 -1.49 -4.42 -5.65
N ILE A 82 -0.93 -3.73 -4.68
CA ILE A 82 -1.15 -3.96 -3.25
C ILE A 82 -2.16 -2.93 -2.75
N TYR A 83 -3.14 -3.36 -1.98
CA TYR A 83 -4.24 -2.50 -1.55
C TYR A 83 -4.03 -2.02 -0.12
N LEU A 84 -3.87 -0.71 0.07
CA LEU A 84 -3.90 -0.07 1.37
C LEU A 84 -5.32 0.45 1.65
N THR A 85 -5.81 0.21 2.85
CA THR A 85 -7.15 0.66 3.29
C THR A 85 -7.05 1.50 4.54
N TRP A 86 -7.72 2.65 4.51
CA TRP A 86 -7.91 3.55 5.64
C TRP A 86 -9.23 3.24 6.31
N ASN A 87 -9.16 2.86 7.58
CA ASN A 87 -10.32 2.70 8.45
C ASN A 87 -10.38 3.87 9.41
N GLY A 88 -11.59 4.33 9.72
CA GLY A 88 -11.80 5.40 10.68
C GLY A 88 -13.20 5.31 11.27
N THR A 89 -13.38 5.97 12.40
CA THR A 89 -14.63 6.03 13.14
C THR A 89 -15.33 7.35 12.83
N ASP A 90 -16.56 7.27 12.35
CA ASP A 90 -17.36 8.46 12.02
C ASP A 90 -18.01 9.11 13.26
N ALA A 91 -18.81 10.16 13.05
CA ALA A 91 -19.51 10.85 14.13
C ALA A 91 -20.52 9.97 14.90
N THR A 92 -21.05 8.92 14.27
CA THR A 92 -21.98 7.96 14.89
C THR A 92 -21.27 6.91 15.75
N GLY A 93 -19.93 6.86 15.69
CA GLY A 93 -19.14 5.82 16.34
C GLY A 93 -18.95 4.57 15.49
N THR A 94 -19.34 4.59 14.22
CA THR A 94 -19.18 3.46 13.30
C THR A 94 -17.78 3.47 12.70
N THR A 95 -17.03 2.39 12.88
CA THR A 95 -15.74 2.19 12.20
C THR A 95 -15.94 1.57 10.84
N THR A 96 -15.43 2.22 9.79
CA THR A 96 -15.56 1.76 8.41
C THR A 96 -14.32 2.08 7.59
N THR A 97 -14.11 1.33 6.50
CA THR A 97 -13.16 1.70 5.47
C THR A 97 -13.71 2.88 4.67
N PHE A 98 -13.05 4.04 4.74
CA PHE A 98 -13.52 5.25 4.06
C PHE A 98 -12.63 5.71 2.89
N ARG A 99 -11.37 5.26 2.84
CA ARG A 99 -10.44 5.62 1.75
C ARG A 99 -9.50 4.45 1.45
N ARG A 100 -8.99 4.38 0.22
CA ARG A 100 -8.11 3.30 -0.22
C ARG A 100 -7.08 3.79 -1.22
N ALA A 101 -5.90 3.19 -1.19
CA ALA A 101 -4.80 3.44 -2.12
C ALA A 101 -4.27 2.13 -2.71
N LYS A 102 -3.96 2.11 -3.99
CA LYS A 102 -3.42 0.95 -4.71
C LYS A 102 -1.96 1.24 -5.03
N LEU A 103 -1.03 0.57 -4.35
CA LEU A 103 0.38 0.61 -4.75
C LEU A 103 0.54 -0.20 -6.03
N MET A 104 0.74 0.50 -7.13
CA MET A 104 0.70 -0.09 -8.47
C MET A 104 2.03 -0.78 -8.79
N LEU A 105 2.00 -2.10 -9.01
CA LEU A 105 3.19 -2.91 -9.29
C LEU A 105 3.57 -2.89 -10.77
N ASP A 106 2.64 -2.55 -11.67
CA ASP A 106 2.92 -2.27 -13.09
C ASP A 106 3.70 -0.96 -13.30
N ALA A 107 3.93 -0.17 -12.24
CA ALA A 107 4.83 0.99 -12.24
C ALA A 107 6.25 0.67 -11.73
N VAL A 108 6.55 -0.58 -11.37
CA VAL A 108 7.91 -0.98 -11.00
C VAL A 108 8.76 -1.03 -12.27
N ASP A 109 9.91 -0.36 -12.26
CA ASP A 109 10.86 -0.43 -13.37
C ASP A 109 11.29 -1.89 -13.62
N PRO A 110 11.34 -2.37 -14.87
CA PRO A 110 11.71 -3.76 -15.16
C PRO A 110 13.07 -4.18 -14.58
N SER A 111 14.07 -3.30 -14.57
CA SER A 111 15.39 -3.60 -14.00
C SER A 111 15.34 -3.73 -12.48
N VAL A 112 14.50 -2.93 -11.82
CA VAL A 112 14.23 -3.04 -10.38
C VAL A 112 13.51 -4.37 -10.09
N ALA A 113 12.53 -4.73 -10.90
CA ALA A 113 11.77 -5.98 -10.72
C ALA A 113 12.65 -7.23 -10.89
N GLU A 114 13.52 -7.26 -11.90
CA GLU A 114 14.47 -8.36 -12.10
C GLU A 114 15.49 -8.45 -10.94
N ALA A 115 16.10 -7.32 -10.55
CA ALA A 115 17.03 -7.30 -9.43
C ALA A 115 16.35 -7.73 -8.11
N ALA A 116 15.09 -7.35 -7.91
CA ALA A 116 14.31 -7.75 -6.76
C ALA A 116 13.95 -9.25 -6.78
N LEU A 117 13.66 -9.81 -7.95
CA LEU A 117 13.45 -11.25 -8.13
C LEU A 117 14.71 -12.02 -7.78
N ASP A 118 15.86 -11.62 -8.32
CA ASP A 118 17.14 -12.30 -8.10
C ASP A 118 17.60 -12.23 -6.64
N ARG A 119 17.33 -11.10 -5.96
CA ARG A 119 17.71 -10.88 -4.55
C ARG A 119 16.60 -11.28 -3.56
N GLY A 120 15.43 -11.67 -4.05
CA GLY A 120 14.32 -12.14 -3.23
C GLY A 120 13.53 -11.07 -2.47
N LEU A 121 13.78 -9.77 -2.69
CA LEU A 121 13.08 -8.67 -2.01
C LEU A 121 12.81 -7.49 -2.95
N LEU A 122 11.60 -6.94 -2.91
CA LEU A 122 11.23 -5.65 -3.49
C LEU A 122 10.86 -4.69 -2.35
N ILE A 123 11.38 -3.47 -2.36
CA ILE A 123 11.10 -2.45 -1.34
C ILE A 123 10.23 -1.36 -1.97
N ALA A 124 9.15 -1.01 -1.27
CA ALA A 124 8.27 0.10 -1.61
C ALA A 124 8.39 1.18 -0.54
N ARG A 125 8.97 2.34 -0.86
CA ARG A 125 9.01 3.49 0.03
C ARG A 125 7.90 4.48 -0.37
N VAL A 126 6.99 4.80 0.54
CA VAL A 126 5.78 5.57 0.20
C VAL A 126 5.36 6.54 1.31
N GLY A 127 5.05 7.79 0.93
CA GLY A 127 4.40 8.76 1.81
C GLY A 127 2.90 8.51 1.86
N LEU A 128 2.28 8.47 3.04
CA LEU A 128 0.88 8.09 3.21
C LEU A 128 -0.09 9.26 3.35
N THR A 129 0.39 10.48 3.13
CA THR A 129 -0.42 11.70 3.06
C THR A 129 -0.41 12.24 1.63
N ASP A 130 -1.57 12.65 1.13
CA ASP A 130 -1.69 13.27 -0.19
C ASP A 130 -1.38 14.78 -0.16
N ALA A 131 -1.36 15.41 -1.34
CA ALA A 131 -1.04 16.83 -1.49
C ALA A 131 -1.99 17.79 -0.75
N HIS A 132 -3.14 17.30 -0.29
CA HIS A 132 -4.12 18.08 0.48
C HIS A 132 -4.03 17.80 1.99
N GLY A 133 -3.07 17.00 2.45
CA GLY A 133 -2.97 16.59 3.85
C GLY A 133 -3.91 15.44 4.24
N HIS A 134 -4.51 14.73 3.26
CA HIS A 134 -5.46 13.65 3.52
C HIS A 134 -4.84 12.26 3.35
N PRO A 135 -5.45 11.20 3.93
CA PRO A 135 -4.89 9.83 3.87
C PRO A 135 -4.75 9.27 2.45
N LEU A 136 -3.55 9.09 1.89
CA LEU A 136 -3.27 8.72 0.49
C LEU A 136 -4.34 7.84 -0.20
N CYS A 137 -4.68 8.11 -1.46
CA CYS A 137 -5.71 7.35 -2.18
C CYS A 137 -5.40 7.02 -3.64
N ALA A 138 -6.37 6.37 -4.30
CA ALA A 138 -6.38 6.09 -5.73
C ALA A 138 -5.23 5.18 -6.18
N ALA A 139 -4.75 5.34 -7.41
CA ALA A 139 -3.61 4.59 -7.93
C ALA A 139 -2.31 5.32 -7.59
N VAL A 140 -1.46 4.68 -6.80
CA VAL A 140 -0.18 5.23 -6.32
C VAL A 140 0.93 4.70 -7.22
N ARG A 141 1.63 5.62 -7.87
CA ARG A 141 2.75 5.40 -8.78
C ARG A 141 3.89 6.35 -8.42
N PRO A 142 5.11 6.16 -8.94
CA PRO A 142 6.15 7.18 -8.88
C PRO A 142 5.61 8.54 -9.36
N PRO A 143 6.00 9.66 -8.72
CA PRO A 143 7.01 9.76 -7.66
C PRO A 143 6.50 9.47 -6.23
N THR A 144 5.19 9.26 -6.03
CA THR A 144 4.61 9.08 -4.67
C THR A 144 5.09 7.80 -3.98
N VAL A 145 5.32 6.73 -4.75
CA VAL A 145 6.01 5.51 -4.28
C VAL A 145 7.32 5.34 -5.04
N THR A 146 8.38 5.02 -4.31
CA THR A 146 9.67 4.61 -4.88
C THR A 146 9.82 3.11 -4.71
N TRP A 147 10.18 2.43 -5.80
CA TRP A 147 10.45 1.00 -5.80
C TRP A 147 11.95 0.75 -5.95
N SER A 148 12.51 -0.16 -5.15
CA SER A 148 13.92 -0.53 -5.24
C SER A 148 14.15 -2.00 -4.90
N PRO A 149 15.20 -2.64 -5.42
CA PRO A 149 15.68 -3.90 -4.85
C PRO A 149 16.33 -3.64 -3.47
N PRO A 150 16.67 -4.67 -2.69
CA PRO A 150 17.57 -4.50 -1.56
C PRO A 150 18.93 -3.96 -2.02
N PRO A 151 19.69 -3.32 -1.12
CA PRO A 151 21.09 -2.98 -1.37
C PRO A 151 21.88 -4.20 -1.89
N PRO A 152 22.92 -3.99 -2.71
CA PRO A 152 23.82 -5.07 -3.06
C PRO A 152 24.45 -5.68 -1.79
N PRO A 153 24.74 -6.99 -1.80
CA PRO A 153 25.44 -7.66 -0.70
C PRO A 153 26.86 -7.14 -0.50
#